data_AF-A0A2V9ZAS5-F1
#
_entry.id   AF-A0A2V9ZAS5-F1
#
_cell.length_a   1.000
_cell.length_b   1.000
_cell.length_c   1.000
_cell.angle_alpha   90.00
_cell.angle_beta   90.00
_cell.angle_gamma   90.00
#
_symmetry.space_group_name_H-M   'P 1'
#
loop_
_entity.id
_entity.type
_entity.pdbx_description
1 polymer ?
#
loop_
_entity_poly.entity_id
_entity_poly.type
_entity_poly.pdbx_seq_one_letter_code
_entity_poly.pdbx_strand_id
1 'polypeptide(L)'
;MRLHRISTLLLVPLLGVAFSNADEKETAAITEQHRVELIRTFNSDLVYIRTQFPMGKVGLTIKDGKISPNGEKLQELLALWGPSVKPGDRAMITKFDIRGDRFHFEINGGPVKKTKWYQHIQVGMNGGMASPGGPQNDPINNPRGS
;
A
#
# COMPACT_ATOMS: atom_id res chain seq x y z
N MET A 1 60.26 60.07 -21.52
CA MET A 1 60.16 60.53 -20.12
C MET A 1 58.71 60.91 -19.85
N ARG A 2 58.15 60.38 -18.77
CA ARG A 2 56.90 60.80 -18.08
C ARG A 2 55.56 60.22 -18.57
N LEU A 3 55.24 59.12 -17.86
CA LEU A 3 53.94 58.57 -17.53
C LEU A 3 52.85 59.65 -17.35
N HIS A 4 51.69 59.35 -17.92
CA HIS A 4 50.37 59.81 -17.48
C HIS A 4 49.41 58.64 -17.73
N ARG A 5 48.40 58.29 -16.94
CA ARG A 5 47.94 58.59 -15.58
C ARG A 5 46.81 57.56 -15.38
N ILE A 6 46.75 56.98 -14.18
CA ILE A 6 45.74 56.00 -13.75
C ILE A 6 44.34 56.59 -13.98
N SER A 7 43.45 55.85 -14.66
CA SER A 7 42.01 56.13 -14.68
C SER A 7 41.23 54.84 -14.50
N THR A 8 40.32 54.92 -13.54
CA THR A 8 39.62 53.87 -12.80
C THR A 8 38.58 53.08 -13.60
N LEU A 9 38.64 51.75 -13.39
CA LEU A 9 37.55 50.76 -13.32
C LEU A 9 36.10 51.26 -13.44
N LEU A 10 35.35 50.66 -14.38
CA LEU A 10 34.02 50.08 -14.09
C LEU A 10 33.62 49.07 -15.19
N LEU A 11 33.94 47.81 -14.92
CA LEU A 11 33.45 46.62 -15.64
C LEU A 11 32.10 46.25 -15.01
N VAL A 12 31.00 46.40 -15.75
CA VAL A 12 29.69 45.87 -15.35
C VAL A 12 29.46 44.58 -16.16
N PRO A 13 29.53 43.38 -15.55
CA PRO A 13 29.01 42.19 -16.21
C PRO A 13 27.49 42.14 -16.00
N LEU A 14 26.72 42.23 -17.09
CA LEU A 14 25.33 41.78 -17.11
C LEU A 14 25.34 40.24 -16.96
N LEU A 15 25.37 39.77 -15.73
CA LEU A 15 25.06 38.39 -15.39
C LEU A 15 23.54 38.31 -15.18
N GLY A 16 22.81 38.09 -16.27
CA GLY A 16 21.39 37.74 -16.21
C GLY A 16 21.25 36.35 -15.60
N VAL A 17 21.12 36.29 -14.27
CA VAL A 17 20.75 35.07 -13.56
C VAL A 17 19.30 34.77 -13.91
N ALA A 18 19.09 33.80 -14.78
CA ALA A 18 17.78 33.21 -15.00
C ALA A 18 17.37 32.50 -13.70
N PHE A 19 16.52 33.14 -12.90
CA PHE A 19 15.84 32.50 -11.79
C PHE A 19 14.90 31.45 -12.38
N SER A 20 15.37 30.21 -12.46
CA SER A 20 14.49 29.05 -12.67
C SER A 20 13.65 28.91 -11.41
N ASN A 21 12.40 29.37 -11.44
CA ASN A 21 11.40 28.95 -10.49
C ASN A 21 11.09 27.47 -10.80
N ALA A 22 11.86 26.58 -10.18
CA ALA A 22 11.46 25.20 -10.05
C ALA A 22 10.17 25.22 -9.20
N ASP A 23 9.06 24.85 -9.83
CA ASP A 23 7.80 24.55 -9.16
C ASP A 23 8.05 23.30 -8.28
N GLU A 24 8.57 23.53 -7.07
CA GLU A 24 8.60 22.50 -6.04
C GLU A 24 7.15 22.24 -5.65
N LYS A 25 6.59 21.20 -6.25
CA LYS A 25 5.27 20.67 -5.94
C LYS A 25 5.26 20.19 -4.48
N GLU A 26 5.01 21.13 -3.56
CA GLU A 26 4.82 20.84 -2.15
C GLU A 26 3.61 19.90 -2.04
N THR A 27 3.90 18.63 -1.75
CA THR A 27 2.85 17.62 -1.57
C THR A 27 2.17 17.92 -0.25
N ALA A 28 1.07 18.68 -0.31
CA ALA A 28 0.28 19.01 0.87
C ALA A 28 -0.03 17.71 1.64
N ALA A 29 0.41 17.67 2.90
CA ALA A 29 0.17 16.52 3.76
C ALA A 29 -1.35 16.33 3.95
N ILE A 30 -1.80 15.07 3.97
CA ILE A 30 -3.21 14.74 4.22
C ILE A 30 -3.62 15.28 5.58
N THR A 31 -4.71 16.06 5.63
CA THR A 31 -5.30 16.54 6.88
C THR A 31 -5.96 15.38 7.64
N GLU A 32 -6.06 15.50 8.96
CA GLU A 32 -6.69 14.45 9.79
C GLU A 32 -8.16 14.22 9.44
N GLN A 33 -8.89 15.26 9.02
CA GLN A 33 -10.27 15.13 8.55
C GLN A 33 -10.35 14.27 7.29
N HIS A 34 -9.51 14.55 6.29
CA HIS A 34 -9.45 13.73 5.06
C HIS A 34 -8.95 12.31 5.33
N ARG A 35 -7.99 12.13 6.26
CA ARG A 35 -7.55 10.80 6.72
C ARG A 35 -8.72 9.97 7.23
N VAL A 36 -9.52 10.53 8.14
CA VAL A 36 -10.68 9.84 8.73
C VAL A 36 -11.74 9.53 7.68
N GLU A 37 -12.00 10.47 6.76
CA GLU A 37 -12.93 10.27 5.65
C GLU A 37 -12.49 9.10 4.75
N LEU A 38 -11.23 9.09 4.31
CA LEU A 38 -10.68 8.00 3.48
C LEU A 38 -10.78 6.65 4.18
N ILE A 39 -10.44 6.59 5.48
CA ILE A 39 -10.57 5.35 6.26
C ILE A 39 -12.01 4.86 6.30
N ARG A 40 -12.99 5.75 6.48
CA ARG A 40 -14.40 5.36 6.52
C ARG A 40 -14.90 4.90 5.16
N THR A 41 -14.49 5.58 4.09
CA THR A 41 -14.91 5.26 2.72
C THR A 41 -14.39 3.89 2.27
N PHE A 42 -13.14 3.54 2.58
CA PHE A 42 -12.54 2.30 2.10
C PHE A 42 -12.71 1.10 3.04
N ASN A 43 -13.14 1.31 4.28
CA ASN A 43 -13.31 0.21 5.21
C ASN A 43 -14.56 -0.61 4.86
N SER A 44 -14.35 -1.88 4.53
CA SER A 44 -15.39 -2.87 4.18
C SER A 44 -16.05 -2.68 2.80
N ASP A 45 -15.35 -2.02 1.87
CA ASP A 45 -15.83 -1.89 0.49
C ASP A 45 -15.62 -3.20 -0.32
N LEU A 46 -16.58 -3.51 -1.19
CA LEU A 46 -16.55 -4.68 -2.07
C LEU A 46 -16.01 -4.29 -3.45
N VAL A 47 -14.88 -4.88 -3.82
CA VAL A 47 -14.15 -4.59 -5.05
C VAL A 47 -14.01 -5.82 -5.94
N TYR A 48 -13.77 -5.59 -7.23
CA TYR A 48 -13.43 -6.64 -8.18
C TYR A 48 -11.94 -6.63 -8.49
N ILE A 49 -11.32 -7.80 -8.40
CA ILE A 49 -9.91 -7.97 -8.65
C ILE A 49 -9.62 -7.94 -10.15
N ARG A 50 -8.61 -7.16 -10.56
CA ARG A 50 -8.16 -7.05 -11.96
C ARG A 50 -6.86 -7.79 -12.26
N THR A 51 -6.06 -8.03 -11.23
CA THR A 51 -4.75 -8.67 -11.34
C THR A 51 -4.61 -9.73 -10.25
N GLN A 52 -3.94 -10.83 -10.54
CA GLN A 52 -3.69 -11.88 -9.56
C GLN A 52 -2.80 -11.37 -8.42
N PHE A 53 -3.17 -11.71 -7.19
CA PHE A 53 -2.34 -11.48 -6.02
C PHE A 53 -1.70 -12.80 -5.61
N PRO A 54 -0.38 -12.86 -5.39
CA PRO A 54 0.26 -14.06 -4.89
C PRO A 54 -0.15 -14.32 -3.44
N MET A 55 -0.19 -15.59 -3.05
CA MET A 55 -0.34 -15.95 -1.63
C MET A 55 0.92 -15.60 -0.84
N GLY A 56 0.74 -15.34 0.46
CA GLY A 56 1.82 -15.00 1.37
C GLY A 56 1.96 -13.50 1.63
N LYS A 57 3.08 -13.09 2.22
CA LYS A 57 3.26 -11.72 2.75
C LYS A 57 3.56 -10.67 1.67
N VAL A 58 3.80 -11.09 0.44
CA VAL A 58 4.13 -10.21 -0.67
C VAL A 58 2.85 -9.87 -1.42
N GLY A 59 2.48 -8.59 -1.44
CA GLY A 59 1.35 -8.09 -2.22
C GLY A 59 1.80 -7.38 -3.50
N LEU A 60 0.91 -6.59 -4.08
CA LEU A 60 1.22 -5.69 -5.19
C LEU A 60 1.45 -4.27 -4.66
N THR A 61 2.46 -3.60 -5.18
CA THR A 61 2.78 -2.20 -4.91
C THR A 61 2.75 -1.42 -6.21
N ILE A 62 2.08 -0.28 -6.22
CA ILE A 62 2.05 0.63 -7.36
C ILE A 62 2.86 1.86 -6.97
N LYS A 63 3.89 2.18 -7.75
CA LYS A 63 4.70 3.39 -7.58
C LYS A 63 5.04 3.95 -8.95
N ASP A 64 4.78 5.24 -9.16
CA ASP A 64 5.07 5.95 -10.42
C ASP A 64 4.48 5.23 -11.66
N GLY A 65 3.25 4.71 -11.51
CA GLY A 65 2.55 3.95 -12.56
C GLY A 65 3.10 2.53 -12.82
N LYS A 66 4.13 2.09 -12.09
CA LYS A 66 4.73 0.76 -12.22
C LYS A 66 4.24 -0.15 -11.10
N ILE A 67 3.85 -1.37 -11.47
CA ILE A 67 3.43 -2.42 -10.54
C ILE A 67 4.64 -3.30 -10.19
N SER A 68 4.84 -3.55 -8.90
CA SER A 68 5.85 -4.47 -8.38
C SER A 68 5.22 -5.44 -7.37
N PRO A 69 5.57 -6.74 -7.37
CA PRO A 69 6.45 -7.42 -8.32
C PRO A 69 5.85 -7.45 -9.74
N ASN A 70 6.72 -7.43 -10.77
CA ASN A 70 6.31 -7.41 -12.18
C ASN A 70 6.49 -8.80 -12.83
N GLY A 71 5.90 -8.97 -14.02
CA GLY A 71 6.09 -10.07 -14.98
C GLY A 71 6.66 -11.38 -14.41
N GLU A 72 7.96 -11.57 -14.60
CA GLU A 72 8.67 -12.80 -14.20
C GLU A 72 8.62 -13.05 -12.70
N LYS A 73 8.85 -12.03 -11.87
CA LYS A 73 8.86 -12.22 -10.42
C LYS A 73 7.47 -12.50 -9.87
N LEU A 74 6.45 -11.88 -10.45
CA LEU A 74 5.06 -12.19 -10.10
C LEU A 74 4.72 -13.63 -10.52
N GLN A 75 5.11 -14.06 -11.72
CA GLN A 75 4.91 -15.42 -12.20
C GLN A 75 5.59 -16.46 -11.28
N GLU A 76 6.82 -16.19 -10.85
CA GLU A 76 7.56 -17.03 -9.90
C GLU A 76 6.82 -17.15 -8.56
N LEU A 77 6.36 -16.03 -8.00
CA LEU A 77 5.61 -16.04 -6.73
C LEU A 77 4.28 -16.79 -6.86
N LEU A 78 3.58 -16.62 -7.98
CA LEU A 78 2.34 -17.34 -8.27
C LEU A 78 2.59 -18.84 -8.45
N ALA A 79 3.70 -19.24 -9.07
CA ALA A 79 4.06 -20.64 -9.22
C ALA A 79 4.43 -21.30 -7.87
N LEU A 80 5.12 -20.56 -6.99
CA LEU A 80 5.56 -21.06 -5.69
C LEU A 80 4.43 -21.14 -4.67
N TRP A 81 3.60 -20.09 -4.57
CA TRP A 81 2.62 -19.96 -3.49
C TRP A 81 1.17 -20.12 -3.95
N GLY A 82 0.92 -20.04 -5.25
CA GLY A 82 -0.41 -19.98 -5.82
C GLY A 82 -1.03 -18.57 -5.75
N PRO A 83 -2.11 -18.34 -6.51
CA PRO A 83 -2.89 -17.10 -6.43
C PRO A 83 -3.79 -17.10 -5.19
N SER A 84 -3.84 -15.97 -4.49
CA SER A 84 -4.78 -15.74 -3.38
C SER A 84 -6.17 -15.32 -3.88
N VAL A 85 -6.24 -14.66 -5.03
CA VAL A 85 -7.46 -14.20 -5.71
C VAL A 85 -7.21 -14.16 -7.21
N LYS A 86 -8.23 -14.49 -8.00
CA LYS A 86 -8.19 -14.49 -9.47
C LYS A 86 -8.79 -13.19 -10.03
N PRO A 87 -8.43 -12.79 -11.26
CA PRO A 87 -9.09 -11.68 -11.93
C PRO A 87 -10.58 -12.01 -12.13
N GLY A 88 -11.45 -11.07 -11.78
CA GLY A 88 -12.90 -11.25 -11.78
C GLY A 88 -13.48 -11.67 -10.43
N ASP A 89 -12.65 -12.11 -9.48
CA ASP A 89 -13.12 -12.44 -8.13
C ASP A 89 -13.59 -11.17 -7.40
N ARG A 90 -14.63 -11.34 -6.59
CA ARG A 90 -15.03 -10.35 -5.60
C ARG A 90 -14.10 -10.43 -4.40
N ALA A 91 -13.67 -9.28 -3.92
CA ALA A 91 -12.86 -9.17 -2.73
C ALA A 91 -13.31 -8.00 -1.87
N MET A 92 -13.00 -8.05 -0.58
CA MET A 92 -13.37 -7.01 0.37
C MET A 92 -12.12 -6.32 0.89
N ILE A 93 -12.13 -4.99 0.91
CA ILE A 93 -11.10 -4.20 1.61
C ILE A 93 -11.39 -4.30 3.10
N THR A 94 -10.60 -5.12 3.79
CA THR A 94 -10.75 -5.38 5.24
C THR A 94 -9.99 -4.40 6.10
N LYS A 95 -9.01 -3.70 5.53
CA LYS A 95 -8.23 -2.70 6.24
C LYS A 95 -7.64 -1.68 5.28
N PHE A 96 -7.62 -0.43 5.70
CA PHE A 96 -6.96 0.67 5.01
C PHE A 96 -6.13 1.47 6.01
N ASP A 97 -4.82 1.52 5.77
CA ASP A 97 -3.88 2.29 6.58
C ASP A 97 -3.16 3.34 5.70
N ILE A 98 -3.14 4.58 6.17
CA ILE A 98 -2.31 5.64 5.58
C ILE A 98 -0.99 5.71 6.35
N ARG A 99 0.07 5.20 5.74
CA ARG A 99 1.46 5.31 6.23
C ARG A 99 2.08 6.51 5.53
N GLY A 100 2.98 7.24 6.20
CA GLY A 100 3.48 8.56 5.74
C GLY A 100 3.59 8.77 4.22
N ASP A 101 4.21 7.83 3.50
CA ASP A 101 4.45 7.89 2.05
C ASP A 101 3.55 6.98 1.20
N ARG A 102 2.67 6.17 1.78
CA ARG A 102 1.90 5.13 1.07
C ARG A 102 0.58 4.76 1.72
N PHE A 103 -0.37 4.40 0.86
CA PHE A 103 -1.58 3.71 1.27
C PHE A 103 -1.36 2.21 1.29
N HIS A 104 -1.86 1.57 2.34
CA HIS A 104 -1.80 0.12 2.49
C HIS A 104 -3.20 -0.45 2.63
N PHE A 105 -3.54 -1.36 1.72
CA PHE A 105 -4.82 -2.05 1.69
C PHE A 105 -4.62 -3.51 2.06
N GLU A 106 -5.43 -4.02 2.97
CA GLU A 106 -5.54 -5.46 3.21
C GLU A 106 -6.85 -5.96 2.64
N ILE A 107 -6.76 -6.98 1.78
CA ILE A 107 -7.89 -7.58 1.09
C ILE A 107 -8.19 -8.94 1.74
N ASN A 108 -9.47 -9.23 1.97
CA ASN A 108 -9.94 -10.52 2.51
C ASN A 108 -9.24 -10.97 3.82
N GLY A 109 -8.88 -10.02 4.68
CA GLY A 109 -8.25 -10.26 5.98
C GLY A 109 -6.72 -10.37 5.94
N GLY A 110 -6.12 -10.13 4.77
CA GLY A 110 -4.67 -10.08 4.61
C GLY A 110 -3.96 -11.44 4.69
N PRO A 111 -2.62 -11.44 4.63
CA PRO A 111 -1.83 -12.67 4.50
C PRO A 111 -1.69 -13.46 5.81
N VAL A 112 -1.88 -12.81 6.95
CA VAL A 112 -1.83 -13.43 8.28
C VAL A 112 -3.11 -13.09 9.01
N LYS A 113 -3.97 -14.09 9.18
CA LYS A 113 -5.23 -13.92 9.89
C LYS A 113 -4.98 -14.00 11.38
N LYS A 114 -5.37 -12.95 12.09
CA LYS A 114 -5.31 -12.92 13.56
C LYS A 114 -6.48 -13.73 14.11
N THR A 115 -6.19 -14.93 14.60
CA THR A 115 -7.16 -15.73 15.34
C THR A 115 -7.36 -15.14 16.73
N LYS A 116 -8.60 -15.15 17.21
CA LYS A 116 -8.94 -14.65 18.54
C LYS A 116 -8.51 -15.69 19.58
N TRP A 117 -8.11 -15.24 20.77
CA TRP A 117 -7.60 -16.13 21.82
C TRP A 117 -8.57 -17.28 22.17
N TYR A 118 -9.88 -17.01 22.17
CA TYR A 118 -10.91 -18.00 22.50
C TYR A 118 -11.04 -19.12 21.47
N GLN A 119 -10.60 -18.91 20.21
CA GLN A 119 -10.57 -19.95 19.18
C GLN A 119 -9.49 -21.01 19.45
N HIS A 120 -8.53 -20.69 20.32
CA HIS A 120 -7.48 -21.61 20.76
C HIS A 120 -7.84 -22.37 22.04
N ILE A 121 -8.99 -22.06 22.64
CA ILE A 121 -9.48 -22.75 23.82
C ILE A 121 -10.49 -23.83 23.38
N GLN A 122 -10.33 -25.04 23.90
CA GLN A 122 -11.30 -26.11 23.78
C GLN A 122 -11.92 -26.34 25.15
N VAL A 123 -13.25 -26.27 25.22
CA VAL A 123 -13.99 -26.57 26.45
C VAL A 123 -14.67 -27.91 26.25
N GLY A 124 -14.33 -28.88 27.10
CA GLY A 124 -14.94 -30.21 27.10
C GLY A 124 -16.09 -30.27 28.09
N MET A 125 -17.28 -30.65 27.64
CA MET A 125 -18.39 -31.01 28.54
C MET A 125 -18.99 -32.33 28.04
N ASN A 126 -19.02 -33.35 28.91
CA ASN A 126 -19.61 -34.67 28.64
C ASN A 126 -19.10 -35.36 27.35
N GLY A 127 -17.79 -35.51 27.18
CA GLY A 127 -17.19 -36.29 26.08
C GLY A 127 -17.11 -35.59 24.71
N GLY A 128 -17.69 -34.40 24.57
CA GLY A 128 -17.55 -33.55 23.38
C GLY A 128 -16.57 -32.40 23.63
N MET A 129 -15.55 -32.25 22.76
CA MET A 129 -14.72 -31.05 22.70
C MET A 129 -15.40 -30.02 21.79
N ALA A 130 -15.67 -28.82 22.30
CA ALA A 130 -16.21 -27.71 21.52
C ALA A 130 -15.36 -26.45 21.72
N SER A 131 -15.08 -25.72 20.63
CA SER A 131 -14.54 -24.36 20.74
C SER A 131 -15.68 -23.37 21.01
N PRO A 132 -15.49 -22.40 21.91
CA PRO A 132 -16.44 -21.32 22.11
C PRO A 132 -16.68 -20.55 20.80
N GLY A 133 -17.92 -20.59 20.29
CA GLY A 133 -18.33 -19.84 19.08
C GLY A 133 -18.84 -20.67 17.90
N GLY A 134 -18.83 -22.01 17.96
CA GLY A 134 -19.39 -22.87 16.90
C GLY A 134 -18.44 -23.16 15.73
N PRO A 135 -18.85 -24.00 14.75
CA PRO A 135 -17.99 -24.41 13.64
C PRO A 135 -17.63 -23.24 12.72
N GLN A 136 -16.34 -23.05 12.50
CA GLN A 136 -15.76 -21.97 11.69
C GLN A 136 -15.97 -22.24 10.19
N ASN A 137 -17.16 -21.96 9.67
CA ASN A 137 -17.40 -21.85 8.23
C ASN A 137 -17.62 -20.38 7.87
N ASP A 138 -16.56 -19.57 7.92
CA ASP A 138 -16.59 -18.24 7.33
C ASP A 138 -16.18 -18.36 5.85
N PRO A 139 -17.06 -18.08 4.88
CA PRO A 139 -16.71 -18.14 3.45
C PRO A 139 -15.67 -17.08 3.06
N ILE A 140 -15.54 -16.00 3.84
CA ILE A 140 -14.46 -15.00 3.72
C ILE A 140 -13.10 -15.59 4.19
N ASN A 141 -13.13 -16.66 4.98
CA ASN A 141 -11.96 -17.21 5.65
C ASN A 141 -11.19 -18.26 4.83
N ASN A 142 -11.40 -18.36 3.51
CA ASN A 142 -10.64 -19.29 2.66
C ASN A 142 -9.32 -18.65 2.17
N PRO A 143 -8.13 -19.12 2.60
CA PRO A 143 -6.85 -18.59 2.12
C PRO A 143 -6.57 -18.89 0.64
N ARG A 144 -7.27 -19.86 0.05
CA ARG A 144 -7.02 -20.37 -1.32
C ARG A 144 -7.89 -19.72 -2.40
N GLY A 145 -8.76 -18.77 -2.02
CA GLY A 145 -9.85 -18.31 -2.88
C GLY A 145 -10.90 -19.41 -3.05
N SER A 146 -12.14 -19.01 -3.29
CA SER A 146 -13.29 -19.92 -3.52
C SER A 146 -13.01 -20.97 -4.59
#